data_AF-A0A091AG24-F1
#
_entry.id   AF-A0A091AG24-F1
#
_cell.length_a   1.000
_cell.length_b   1.000
_cell.length_c   1.000
_cell.angle_alpha   90.00
_cell.angle_beta   90.00
_cell.angle_gamma   90.00
#
_symmetry.space_group_name_H-M   'P 1'
#
loop_
_entity.id
_entity.type
_entity.pdbx_description
1 polymer ?
#
loop_
_entity_poly.entity_id
_entity_poly.type
_entity_poly.pdbx_seq_one_letter_code
_entity_poly.pdbx_strand_id
1 'polypeptide(L)'
;MNTDPSEESEKQKRLEMIRQALKDRAPLMHEDLESSGRLQQFLEAHDAEMIASYNEAKNRAWEETKDNFLNFTDISCDETSSPM
;
A
#
# COMPACT_ATOMS: atom_id res chain seq x y z
N MET A 1 3.97 -22.10 -0.31
CA MET A 1 4.18 -20.65 -0.48
C MET A 1 5.38 -20.31 0.40
N ASN A 2 6.54 -20.05 -0.21
CA ASN A 2 7.73 -19.66 0.53
C ASN A 2 7.68 -18.14 0.62
N THR A 3 7.36 -17.60 1.79
CA THR A 3 7.46 -16.16 2.06
C THR A 3 8.93 -15.77 1.91
N ASP A 4 9.22 -14.72 1.14
CA ASP A 4 10.59 -14.23 1.00
C ASP A 4 11.10 -13.81 2.41
N PRO A 5 12.27 -14.29 2.86
CA PRO A 5 12.79 -13.91 4.18
C PRO A 5 12.97 -12.39 4.35
N SER A 6 13.12 -11.65 3.24
CA SER A 6 13.13 -10.19 3.25
C SER A 6 11.76 -9.60 3.57
N GLU A 7 10.67 -10.15 3.02
CA GLU A 7 9.31 -9.68 3.30
C GLU A 7 8.89 -9.92 4.75
N GLU A 8 9.29 -11.04 5.34
CA GLU A 8 9.02 -11.37 6.74
C GLU A 8 9.75 -10.39 7.69
N SER A 9 11.02 -10.08 7.41
CA SER A 9 11.80 -9.08 8.16
C SER A 9 11.18 -7.69 8.09
N GLU A 10 10.75 -7.26 6.91
CA GLU A 10 10.06 -5.98 6.74
C GLU A 10 8.73 -5.94 7.48
N LYS A 11 7.95 -7.03 7.42
CA LYS A 11 6.70 -7.15 8.16
C LYS A 11 6.91 -7.01 9.66
N GLN A 12 7.90 -7.72 10.22
CA GLN A 12 8.23 -7.60 11.65
C GLN A 12 8.58 -6.16 12.02
N LYS A 13 9.37 -5.47 11.19
CA LYS A 13 9.69 -4.05 11.41
C LYS A 13 8.45 -3.16 11.40
N ARG A 14 7.50 -3.39 10.49
CA ARG A 14 6.23 -2.63 10.45
C ARG A 14 5.37 -2.90 11.67
N LEU A 15 5.25 -4.15 12.11
CA LEU A 15 4.51 -4.50 13.33
C LEU A 15 5.10 -3.84 14.58
N GLU A 16 6.44 -3.79 14.70
CA GLU A 16 7.13 -3.09 15.78
C GLU A 16 6.78 -1.59 15.80
N MET A 17 6.79 -0.94 14.62
CA MET A 17 6.42 0.46 14.49
C MET A 17 4.95 0.70 14.87
N ILE A 18 4.03 -0.16 14.41
CA ILE A 18 2.60 -0.07 14.75
C ILE A 18 2.41 -0.26 16.26
N ARG A 19 3.11 -1.22 16.88
CA ARG A 19 3.06 -1.44 18.33
C ARG A 19 3.55 -0.22 19.10
N GLN A 20 4.66 0.38 18.68
CA GLN A 20 5.18 1.58 19.33
C GLN A 20 4.20 2.76 19.18
N ALA A 21 3.66 2.98 17.98
CA ALA A 21 2.66 4.02 17.74
C ALA A 21 1.39 3.80 18.58
N LEU A 22 0.97 2.54 18.77
CA LEU A 22 -0.16 2.19 19.62
C LEU A 22 0.13 2.52 21.10
N LYS A 23 1.32 2.18 21.60
CA LYS A 23 1.75 2.56 22.96
C LYS A 23 1.77 4.07 23.16
N ASP A 24 2.29 4.80 22.17
CA ASP A 24 2.46 6.25 22.27
C ASP A 24 1.12 7.00 22.19
N ARG A 25 0.19 6.52 21.35
CA ARG A 25 -1.08 7.22 21.07
C ARG A 25 -2.27 6.71 21.88
N ALA A 26 -2.29 5.44 22.25
CA ALA A 26 -3.40 4.81 22.96
C ALA A 26 -2.88 3.76 23.97
N PRO A 27 -2.15 4.18 25.01
CA PRO A 27 -1.51 3.26 25.97
C PRO A 27 -2.51 2.34 26.67
N LEU A 28 -3.69 2.85 27.05
CA LEU A 28 -4.75 2.03 27.67
C LEU A 28 -5.23 0.91 26.73
N MET A 29 -5.39 1.23 25.44
CA MET A 29 -5.81 0.25 24.45
C MET A 29 -4.72 -0.80 24.20
N HIS A 30 -3.44 -0.41 24.25
CA HIS A 30 -2.33 -1.36 24.20
C HIS A 30 -2.40 -2.35 25.38
N GLU A 31 -2.58 -1.85 26.61
CA GLU A 31 -2.68 -2.68 27.82
C GLU A 31 -3.89 -3.63 27.76
N ASP A 32 -5.05 -3.16 27.28
CA ASP A 32 -6.26 -3.97 27.11
C ASP A 32 -6.07 -5.08 26.05
N LEU A 33 -5.40 -4.75 24.95
CA LEU A 33 -5.11 -5.72 23.89
C LEU A 33 -4.07 -6.75 24.33
N GLU A 34 -3.06 -6.35 25.10
CA GLU A 34 -2.04 -7.23 25.65
C GLU A 34 -2.63 -8.17 26.71
N SER A 35 -3.40 -7.64 27.65
CA SER A 35 -4.06 -8.43 28.71
C SER A 35 -5.13 -9.38 28.17
N SER A 36 -5.81 -9.02 27.08
CA SER A 36 -6.79 -9.88 26.42
C SER A 36 -6.19 -10.86 25.39
N GLY A 37 -4.86 -10.84 25.20
CA GLY A 37 -4.17 -11.72 24.24
C GLY A 37 -4.48 -11.43 22.77
N ARG A 38 -5.10 -10.28 22.47
CA ARG A 38 -5.53 -9.88 21.12
C ARG A 38 -4.55 -8.94 20.42
N LEU A 39 -3.48 -8.55 21.10
CA LEU A 39 -2.50 -7.59 20.57
C LEU A 39 -1.93 -8.01 19.21
N GLN A 40 -1.48 -9.27 19.07
CA GLN A 40 -0.89 -9.72 17.81
C GLN A 40 -1.88 -9.63 16.64
N GLN A 41 -3.11 -10.10 16.85
CA GLN A 41 -4.16 -10.06 15.83
C GLN A 41 -4.50 -8.62 15.43
N PHE A 42 -4.54 -7.71 16.40
CA PHE A 42 -4.76 -6.28 16.14
C PHE A 42 -3.64 -5.68 15.28
N LEU A 43 -2.38 -5.96 15.62
CA LEU A 43 -1.22 -5.44 14.88
C LEU A 43 -1.19 -5.97 13.45
N GLU A 44 -1.49 -7.26 13.24
CA GLU A 44 -1.53 -7.86 11.90
C GLU A 44 -2.68 -7.32 11.05
N ALA A 45 -3.86 -7.13 11.64
CA ALA A 45 -5.00 -6.52 10.94
C ALA A 45 -4.67 -5.09 10.48
N HIS A 46 -4.06 -4.29 11.36
CA HIS A 46 -3.65 -2.93 11.01
C HIS A 46 -2.53 -2.88 9.96
N ASP A 47 -1.54 -3.78 10.00
CA ASP A 47 -0.51 -3.86 8.96
C ASP A 47 -1.13 -4.20 7.60
N ALA A 48 -2.06 -5.16 7.58
CA ALA A 48 -2.76 -5.56 6.35
C ALA A 48 -3.58 -4.40 5.74
N GLU A 49 -4.33 -3.67 6.57
CA GLU A 49 -5.09 -2.50 6.13
C GLU A 49 -4.18 -1.39 5.59
N MET A 50 -3.08 -1.10 6.28
CA MET A 50 -2.11 -0.10 5.87
C MET A 50 -1.48 -0.45 4.51
N ILE A 51 -1.03 -1.70 4.33
CA ILE A 51 -0.42 -2.16 3.09
C ILE A 51 -1.44 -2.19 1.94
N ALA A 52 -2.69 -2.58 2.22
CA ALA A 52 -3.76 -2.56 1.24
C ALA A 52 -4.02 -1.14 0.72
N SER A 53 -4.18 -0.17 1.64
CA SER A 53 -4.39 1.24 1.29
C SER A 53 -3.21 1.83 0.51
N TYR A 54 -1.97 1.53 0.92
CA TYR A 54 -0.77 1.94 0.19
C TYR A 54 -0.75 1.41 -1.24
N ASN A 55 -1.03 0.11 -1.43
CA ASN A 55 -1.04 -0.51 -2.75
C ASN A 55 -2.17 0.03 -3.63
N GLU A 56 -3.35 0.29 -3.07
CA GLU A 56 -4.44 0.93 -3.80
C GLU A 56 -4.04 2.32 -4.29
N ALA A 57 -3.47 3.16 -3.41
CA ALA A 57 -3.03 4.51 -3.77
C ALA A 57 -1.93 4.49 -4.84
N LYS A 58 -0.97 3.57 -4.72
CA LYS A 58 0.09 3.35 -5.72
C LYS A 58 -0.49 2.97 -7.08
N ASN A 59 -1.46 2.05 -7.11
CA ASN A 59 -2.11 1.63 -8.35
C ASN A 59 -2.91 2.77 -8.97
N ARG A 60 -3.65 3.54 -8.16
CA ARG A 60 -4.40 4.70 -8.63
C ARG A 60 -3.48 5.74 -9.27
N ALA A 61 -2.38 6.09 -8.60
CA ALA A 61 -1.41 7.04 -9.13
C ALA A 61 -0.79 6.55 -10.46
N TRP A 62 -0.57 5.25 -10.60
CA TRP A 62 -0.10 4.66 -11.86
C TRP A 62 -1.12 4.80 -12.99
N GLU A 63 -2.39 4.45 -12.76
CA GLU A 63 -3.45 4.60 -13.77
C GLU A 63 -3.65 6.07 -14.14
N GLU A 64 -3.67 6.99 -13.16
CA GLU A 64 -3.74 8.43 -13.43
C GLU A 64 -2.56 8.92 -14.27
N THR A 65 -1.34 8.44 -13.99
CA THR A 65 -0.15 8.81 -14.78
C THR A 65 -0.26 8.29 -16.21
N LYS A 66 -0.72 7.05 -16.36
CA LYS A 66 -0.90 6.41 -17.66
C LYS A 66 -1.94 7.15 -18.50
N ASP A 67 -3.08 7.49 -17.94
CA ASP A 67 -4.17 8.18 -18.64
C ASP A 67 -3.80 9.62 -19.01
N ASN A 68 -3.09 10.34 -18.14
CA ASN A 68 -2.81 11.76 -18.35
C ASN A 68 -1.57 12.01 -19.23
N PHE A 69 -0.55 11.16 -19.14
CA PHE A 69 0.76 11.43 -19.75
C PHE A 69 1.19 10.40 -20.79
N LEU A 70 0.73 9.15 -20.67
CA LEU A 70 1.13 8.05 -21.55
C LEU A 70 0.01 7.60 -22.49
N ASN A 71 -1.14 8.27 -22.46
CA ASN A 71 -2.21 8.03 -23.42
C ASN A 71 -1.83 8.69 -24.76
N PHE A 72 -0.95 8.02 -25.49
CA PHE A 72 -0.65 8.32 -26.89
C PHE A 72 -1.91 8.02 -27.69
N THR A 73 -2.83 8.99 -27.73
CA THR A 73 -3.77 9.05 -28.85
C THR A 73 -2.91 9.25 -30.07
N ASP A 74 -2.69 8.16 -30.80
CA ASP A 74 -2.12 8.16 -32.12
C ASP A 74 -3.07 9.04 -32.95
N ILE A 75 -2.77 10.34 -33.00
CA ILE A 75 -3.25 11.21 -34.06
C ILE A 75 -2.68 10.53 -35.28
N SER A 76 -3.48 9.67 -35.88
CA SER A 76 -3.22 9.12 -37.19
C SER A 76 -3.11 10.34 -38.09
N CYS A 77 -1.88 10.84 -38.25
CA CYS A 77 -1.55 11.83 -39.25
C CYS A 77 -1.89 11.17 -40.57
N ASP A 78 -3.10 11.45 -41.05
CA ASP A 78 -3.49 11.19 -42.41
C ASP A 78 -2.69 12.15 -43.31
N GLU A 79 -1.42 11.81 -43.52
CA GLU A 79 -0.57 12.39 -44.55
C GLU A 79 -0.89 11.80 -45.94
N THR A 80 -2.13 11.35 -46.18
CA THR A 80 -2.60 10.95 -47.52
C THR A 80 -3.59 11.95 -48.12
N SER A 81 -3.35 13.25 -47.94
CA SER A 81 -3.99 14.26 -48.78
C SER A 81 -2.98 15.32 -49.25
N SER A 82 -1.98 14.87 -50.01
CA SER A 82 -1.33 15.75 -50.98
C SER A 82 -2.16 15.75 -52.26
N PRO A 83 -2.81 16.86 -52.65
CA PRO A 83 -3.40 16.96 -53.97
C PRO A 83 -2.27 17.10 -55.01
N MET A 84 -2.49 16.46 -56.17
CA MET A 84 -1.61 16.46 -57.34
C MET A 84 -1.12 17.85 -57.77
#